data_AF-A0A2T7KGP9-F1
#
_entry.id   AF-A0A2T7KGP9-F1
#
_cell.length_a   1.000
_cell.length_b   1.000
_cell.length_c   1.000
_cell.angle_alpha   90.00
_cell.angle_beta   90.00
_cell.angle_gamma   90.00
#
_symmetry.space_group_name_H-M   'P 1'
#
loop_
_entity.id
_entity.type
_entity.pdbx_description
1 polymer ?
#
loop_
_entity_poly.entity_id
_entity_poly.type
_entity_poly.pdbx_seq_one_letter_code
_entity_poly.pdbx_strand_id
1 'polypeptide(L)' 'MTSTAQEPRVQCPGLDLERVTFDQAKGWNCALCNIPLTSDRSLGVFAAETGLLTEPTELWACARPCR' A
#
# COMPACT_ATOMS: atom_id res chain seq x y z
N MET A 1 21.99 1.07 -15.22
CA MET A 1 20.65 1.51 -14.79
C MET A 1 20.51 1.10 -13.34
N THR A 2 20.91 1.97 -12.41
CA THR A 2 20.90 1.69 -10.97
C THR A 2 19.46 1.83 -10.49
N SER A 3 18.71 0.73 -10.46
CA SER A 3 17.46 0.65 -9.72
C SER A 3 17.78 0.90 -8.25
N THR A 4 17.50 2.11 -7.76
CA THR A 4 17.56 2.41 -6.34
C THR A 4 16.49 1.53 -5.69
N ALA A 5 16.89 0.43 -5.07
CA ALA A 5 16.01 -0.35 -4.22
C ALA A 5 15.60 0.59 -3.07
N GLN A 6 14.46 1.24 -3.24
CA GLN A 6 13.94 2.16 -2.25
C GLN A 6 13.55 1.31 -1.04
N GLU A 7 14.16 1.59 0.12
CA GLU A 7 13.90 0.82 1.33
C GLU A 7 12.41 0.85 1.65
N PRO A 8 11.81 -0.30 2.03
CA PRO A 8 10.39 -0.37 2.34
C PRO A 8 10.08 0.54 3.51
N ARG A 9 9.04 1.37 3.36
CA ARG A 9 8.60 2.30 4.39
C ARG A 9 7.78 1.57 5.44
N VAL A 10 7.98 1.91 6.70
CA VAL A 10 7.23 1.32 7.82
C VAL A 10 6.05 2.17 8.30
N GLN A 11 5.79 3.31 7.64
CA GLN A 11 4.71 4.22 8.00
C GLN A 11 4.08 4.84 6.74
N CYS A 12 2.75 4.89 6.72
CA CYS A 12 1.97 5.56 5.69
C CYS A 12 0.89 6.43 6.35
N PRO A 13 0.88 7.77 6.16
CA PRO A 13 -0.12 8.64 6.76
C PRO A 13 -1.54 8.24 6.35
N GLY A 14 -2.42 8.03 7.33
CA GLY A 14 -3.82 7.64 7.10
C GLY A 14 -4.03 6.16 6.82
N LEU A 15 -3.00 5.32 6.98
CA LEU A 15 -3.09 3.87 6.82
C LEU A 15 -2.37 3.15 7.96
N ASP A 16 -3.09 2.24 8.61
CA ASP A 16 -2.51 1.28 9.54
C ASP A 16 -2.05 0.04 8.76
N LEU A 17 -0.73 -0.10 8.61
CA LEU A 17 -0.10 -1.17 7.81
C LEU A 17 -0.36 -2.57 8.36
N GLU A 18 -0.55 -2.71 9.68
CA GLU A 18 -0.81 -4.00 10.32
C GLU A 18 -2.25 -4.47 10.11
N ARG A 19 -3.14 -3.55 9.75
CA ARG A 19 -4.57 -3.80 9.48
C ARG A 19 -4.93 -3.82 8.00
N VAL A 20 -3.93 -3.71 7.13
CA VAL A 20 -4.12 -3.86 5.68
C VAL A 20 -4.73 -5.22 5.40
N THR A 21 -5.81 -5.21 4.62
CA THR A 21 -6.49 -6.44 4.21
C THR A 21 -5.77 -7.11 3.05
N PHE A 22 -6.10 -8.38 2.80
CA PHE A 22 -5.54 -9.11 1.66
C PHE A 22 -5.81 -8.40 0.33
N ASP A 23 -7.03 -7.91 0.11
CA ASP A 23 -7.41 -7.21 -1.13
C ASP A 23 -6.63 -5.90 -1.32
N GLN A 24 -6.32 -5.21 -0.22
CA GLN A 24 -5.49 -4.00 -0.25
C GLN A 24 -4.03 -4.33 -0.55
N ALA A 25 -3.47 -5.37 0.09
CA ALA A 25 -2.10 -5.84 -0.17
C ALA A 25 -1.92 -6.36 -1.60
N LYS A 26 -2.97 -6.90 -2.22
CA LYS A 26 -2.98 -7.32 -3.62
C LYS A 26 -3.20 -6.18 -4.62
N GLY A 27 -3.46 -4.97 -4.15
CA GLY A 27 -3.79 -3.85 -5.02
C GLY A 27 -5.13 -4.01 -5.75
N TRP A 28 -6.07 -4.80 -5.20
CA TRP A 28 -7.44 -4.87 -5.72
C TRP A 28 -8.30 -3.76 -5.14
N ASN A 29 -8.09 -3.45 -3.87
CA ASN A 29 -8.75 -2.35 -3.18
C ASN A 29 -7.75 -1.26 -2.82
N CYS A 30 -8.24 -0.03 -2.74
CA CYS A 30 -7.48 1.11 -2.28
C CYS A 30 -7.00 0.87 -0.85
N ALA A 31 -5.70 1.03 -0.61
CA ALA A 31 -5.13 0.91 0.72
C ALA A 31 -5.73 1.91 1.72
N LEU A 32 -6.20 3.08 1.26
CA LEU A 32 -6.74 4.13 2.14
C LEU A 32 -8.24 4.00 2.45
N CYS A 33 -9.07 3.63 1.46
CA CYS A 33 -10.53 3.61 1.62
C CYS A 33 -11.18 2.22 1.44
N ASN A 34 -10.38 1.20 1.09
CA ASN A 34 -10.82 -0.18 0.86
C ASN A 34 -11.89 -0.35 -0.24
N ILE A 35 -12.00 0.61 -1.17
CA ILE A 35 -12.87 0.51 -2.35
C ILE A 35 -12.08 -0.13 -3.51
N PRO A 36 -12.71 -0.97 -4.36
CA PRO A 36 -12.07 -1.52 -5.55
C PRO A 36 -11.42 -0.46 -6.43
N LEU A 37 -10.18 -0.72 -6.84
CA LEU A 37 -9.42 0.18 -7.69
C LEU A 37 -9.88 0.07 -9.14
N THR A 38 -10.35 1.19 -9.70
CA THR A 38 -10.65 1.35 -11.13
C THR A 38 -9.62 2.22 -11.84
N SER A 39 -8.95 3.09 -11.09
CA SER A 39 -7.75 3.81 -11.47
C SER A 39 -6.96 4.09 -10.21
N ASP A 40 -5.67 3.78 -10.24
CA ASP A 40 -4.82 3.75 -9.07
C ASP A 40 -3.59 4.66 -9.20
N ARG A 41 -2.96 4.91 -8.06
CA ARG A 41 -1.63 5.50 -7.95
C ARG A 41 -0.84 4.70 -6.92
N SER A 42 0.43 4.46 -7.19
CA SER A 42 1.33 3.85 -6.21
C SER A 42 1.54 4.81 -5.03
N LEU A 43 1.44 4.28 -3.82
CA LEU A 43 1.84 4.96 -2.58
C LEU A 43 3.32 4.69 -2.26
N GLY A 44 3.93 3.71 -2.92
CA GLY A 44 5.26 3.18 -2.63
C GLY A 44 5.24 1.77 -2.04
N VAL A 45 6.43 1.29 -1.69
CA VAL A 45 6.65 -0.02 -1.07
C VAL A 45 6.68 0.11 0.44
N PHE A 46 5.92 -0.73 1.13
CA PHE A 46 5.78 -0.74 2.58
C PHE A 46 6.04 -2.12 3.16
N ALA A 47 6.50 -2.14 4.40
CA ALA A 47 6.58 -3.34 5.22
C ALA A 47 6.16 -3.01 6.66
N ALA A 48 5.67 -4.00 7.39
CA ALA A 48 5.28 -3.90 8.79
C ALA A 48 5.88 -5.08 9.57
N GLU A 49 6.08 -4.88 10.88
CA GLU A 49 6.59 -5.96 11.75
C GLU A 49 5.58 -7.10 11.90
N THR A 50 4.28 -6.79 11.82
CA THR A 50 3.20 -7.77 11.90
C THR A 50 2.12 -7.54 10.83
N GLY A 51 1.14 -8.44 10.76
CA GLY A 51 0.06 -8.38 9.78
C GLY A 51 0.43 -9.03 8.45
N LEU A 52 -0.18 -8.56 7.35
CA LEU A 52 0.02 -9.13 6.01
C LEU A 52 1.22 -8.56 5.26
N LEU A 53 1.77 -7.42 5.73
CA LEU A 53 2.86 -6.72 5.05
C LEU A 53 4.23 -7.03 5.68
N THR A 54 4.46 -8.26 6.13
CA THR A 54 5.77 -8.67 6.70
C THR A 54 6.88 -8.65 5.65
N GLU A 55 6.52 -8.76 4.38
CA GLU A 55 7.43 -8.62 3.24
C GLU A 55 7.17 -7.29 2.51
N PRO A 56 8.20 -6.69 1.89
CA PRO A 56 8.06 -5.46 1.11
C PRO A 56 6.97 -5.58 0.04
N THR A 57 5.91 -4.81 0.19
CA THR A 57 4.72 -4.87 -0.67
C THR A 57 4.40 -3.47 -1.18
N GLU A 58 4.18 -3.36 -2.49
CA GLU A 58 3.72 -2.11 -3.09
C GLU A 58 2.23 -1.90 -2.79
N LEU A 59 1.89 -0.75 -2.21
CA LEU A 59 0.52 -0.38 -1.90
C LEU A 59 -0.02 0.66 -2.88
N TRP A 60 -1.31 0.54 -3.18
CA TRP A 60 -1.98 1.34 -4.19
C TRP A 60 -3.17 2.07 -3.58
N ALA A 61 -3.39 3.30 -4.01
CA ALA A 61 -4.57 4.08 -3.65
C ALA A 61 -5.34 4.50 -4.90
N CYS A 62 -6.60 4.94 -4.73
CA CYS A 62 -7.34 5.56 -5.82
C CYS A 62 -6.53 6.70 -6.43
N ALA A 63 -6.53 6.84 -7.76
CA ALA A 63 -5.82 7.93 -8.44
C ALA A 63 -6.25 9.31 -7.92
N ARG A 64 -7.55 9.48 -7.65
CA ARG A 64 -8.11 10.67 -6.99
C ARG A 64 -8.07 10.56 -5.46
N PRO A 65 -8.11 11.69 -4.72
CA PRO A 65 -8.24 11.66 -3.27
C PRO A 65 -9.45 10.84 -2.83
N CYS A 66 -9.25 9.97 -1.84
CA CYS A 66 -10.34 9.24 -1.20
C CYS A 66 -11.23 10.25 -0.46
N ARG A 67 -12.55 10.07 -0.54
CA ARG A 67 -13.54 10.90 0.14
C ARG A 67 -14.04 10.21 1.39
#